data_AF-A0A9P7Y429-F1
#
_entry.id   AF-A0A9P7Y429-F1
#
_cell.length_a   1.000
_cell.length_b   1.000
_cell.length_c   1.000
_cell.angle_alpha   90.00
_cell.angle_beta   90.00
_cell.angle_gamma   90.00
#
_symmetry.space_group_name_H-M   'P 1'
#
loop_
_entity.id
_entity.type
_entity.pdbx_description
1 polymer ?
#
loop_
_entity_poly.entity_id
_entity_poly.type
_entity_poly.pdbx_seq_one_letter_code
_entity_poly.pdbx_strand_id
1 'polypeptide(L)'
;MIKWSPNSVPYLLTFWNKTVGSLSSVKHETELQIEAITVNLAGAYLKSCLECVHAVMDGDADDPLESEEALLVSLDMFANIARTKHTESGRLLVNEFNNLSIKYRELIQRATSMGGAASTGSTDIKESLLVVELKLTWLVYLMSSIIGARVMYQSTSEQDQMDGEFACEILGFIHQLQVWTAQRPLYFASPDAHLQIQSSIIYFYQQFRATYIGEESSKAVKVYTQLSSRWGINTPNQVLNVIMDSALNNLRSIGDPAWKKQEDLLVLRTLKLFTNLASGYSSVKYIRKLDTTKALLKNHSAPDFKFLDPTRKSSDTAVARCRTIYYTMLSRILFAEDNVDAQFWRFIKPWEATLDRVALAFVGGGDLGEEDIRLILLGMFKDLRGFVSSITNRRQYNLFYEWFYPAYTPIVLRAIEIWPQNEIGIAILRFWHEFVTNKSSRVTFDSSSPNGILLFRETSNLLSRPITDESTRWSEK
;
A
#
# COMPACT_ATOMS: atom_id res chain seq x y z
N MET A 1 -21.14 -34.68 11.05
CA MET A 1 -20.69 -33.29 11.30
C MET A 1 -21.76 -32.36 10.76
N ILE A 2 -22.32 -31.49 11.59
CA ILE A 2 -23.25 -30.46 11.13
C ILE A 2 -22.41 -29.45 10.35
N LYS A 3 -22.49 -29.45 9.01
CA LYS A 3 -21.92 -28.40 8.17
C LYS A 3 -22.69 -27.12 8.50
N TRP A 4 -22.08 -26.21 9.27
CA TRP A 4 -22.65 -24.88 9.50
C TRP A 4 -22.73 -24.16 8.14
N SER A 5 -23.85 -23.49 7.88
CA SER A 5 -23.94 -22.60 6.71
C SER A 5 -22.84 -21.53 6.85
N PRO A 6 -22.00 -21.31 5.82
CA PRO A 6 -20.96 -20.27 5.82
C PRO A 6 -21.49 -18.89 6.24
N ASN A 7 -22.77 -18.63 5.96
CA ASN A 7 -23.46 -17.37 6.25
C ASN A 7 -23.81 -17.15 7.74
N SER A 8 -23.59 -18.12 8.62
CA SER A 8 -23.94 -18.01 10.05
C SER A 8 -22.84 -17.38 10.91
N VAL A 9 -21.58 -17.46 10.46
CA VAL A 9 -20.40 -17.01 11.22
C VAL A 9 -20.44 -15.51 11.55
N PRO A 10 -20.77 -14.59 10.61
CA PRO A 10 -20.85 -13.16 10.93
C PRO A 10 -21.89 -12.82 12.01
N TYR A 11 -23.02 -13.55 12.04
CA TYR A 11 -24.07 -13.34 13.04
C TYR A 11 -23.62 -13.80 14.43
N LEU A 12 -22.92 -14.95 14.50
CA LEU A 12 -22.36 -15.45 15.75
C LEU A 12 -21.29 -14.49 16.30
N LEU A 13 -20.39 -14.01 15.45
CA LEU A 13 -19.39 -13.00 15.83
C LEU A 13 -20.06 -11.71 16.30
N THR A 14 -21.10 -11.24 15.59
CA THR A 14 -21.83 -10.03 15.98
C THR A 14 -22.48 -10.18 17.36
N PHE A 15 -23.11 -11.32 17.63
CA PHE A 15 -23.71 -11.61 18.93
C PHE A 15 -22.66 -11.57 20.04
N TRP A 16 -21.56 -12.31 19.87
CA TRP A 16 -20.52 -12.38 20.89
C TRP A 16 -19.77 -11.07 21.09
N ASN A 17 -19.52 -10.32 20.02
CA ASN A 17 -18.92 -8.99 20.09
C ASN A 17 -19.79 -8.02 20.93
N LYS A 18 -21.12 -8.03 20.73
CA LYS A 18 -22.05 -7.24 21.55
C LYS A 18 -22.12 -7.71 23.00
N THR A 19 -22.07 -9.03 23.23
CA THR A 19 -22.04 -9.61 24.57
C THR A 19 -20.79 -9.18 25.34
N VAL A 20 -19.61 -9.27 24.72
CA VAL A 20 -18.34 -8.82 25.31
C VAL A 20 -18.33 -7.32 25.59
N GLY A 21 -18.87 -6.52 24.66
CA GLY A 21 -19.00 -5.07 24.86
C GLY A 21 -19.87 -4.65 26.06
N SER A 22 -20.70 -5.57 26.58
CA SER A 22 -21.61 -5.31 27.71
C SER A 22 -21.08 -5.85 29.05
N LEU A 23 -19.87 -6.44 29.09
CA LEU A 23 -19.33 -7.13 30.27
C LEU A 23 -19.23 -6.25 31.52
N SER A 24 -18.88 -4.97 31.36
CA SER A 24 -18.74 -4.01 32.47
C SER A 24 -20.03 -3.78 33.27
N SER A 25 -21.19 -4.19 32.73
CA SER A 25 -22.51 -4.01 33.34
C SER A 25 -23.06 -5.27 34.00
N VAL A 26 -22.33 -6.40 33.95
CA VAL A 26 -22.80 -7.70 34.43
C VAL A 26 -22.17 -8.04 35.78
N LYS A 27 -22.79 -8.96 36.54
CA LYS A 27 -22.20 -9.52 37.76
C LYS A 27 -20.86 -10.20 37.46
N HIS A 28 -19.90 -10.05 38.36
CA HIS A 28 -18.53 -10.57 38.20
C HIS A 28 -18.46 -12.08 37.94
N GLU A 29 -19.33 -12.89 38.55
CA GLU A 29 -19.36 -14.34 38.29
C GLU A 29 -19.74 -14.67 36.84
N THR A 30 -20.70 -13.93 36.28
CA THR A 30 -21.12 -14.06 34.89
C THR A 30 -20.04 -13.54 33.94
N GLU A 31 -19.34 -12.48 34.31
CA GLU A 31 -18.19 -11.95 33.57
C GLU A 31 -17.12 -13.04 33.39
N LEU A 32 -16.67 -13.69 34.48
CA LEU A 32 -15.68 -14.77 34.43
C LEU A 32 -16.12 -15.96 33.56
N GLN A 33 -17.41 -16.32 33.60
CA GLN A 33 -17.96 -17.38 32.74
C GLN A 33 -17.93 -17.00 31.26
N ILE A 34 -18.34 -15.77 30.93
CA ILE A 34 -18.31 -15.28 29.55
C ILE A 34 -16.86 -15.22 29.06
N GLU A 35 -15.94 -14.69 29.85
CA GLU A 35 -14.52 -14.65 29.53
C GLU A 35 -13.96 -16.04 29.19
N ALA A 36 -14.28 -17.07 29.98
CA ALA A 36 -13.85 -18.43 29.70
C ALA A 36 -14.41 -18.97 28.35
N ILE A 37 -15.66 -18.61 28.01
CA ILE A 37 -16.27 -18.96 26.73
C ILE A 37 -15.56 -18.25 25.57
N THR A 38 -15.14 -16.98 25.74
CA THR A 38 -14.46 -16.23 24.67
C THR A 38 -13.16 -16.89 24.19
N VAL A 39 -12.40 -17.54 25.09
CA VAL A 39 -11.18 -18.28 24.73
C VAL A 39 -11.51 -19.49 23.84
N ASN A 40 -12.54 -20.26 24.22
CA ASN A 40 -12.98 -21.40 23.43
C ASN A 40 -13.54 -20.97 22.07
N LEU A 41 -14.28 -19.86 22.03
CA LEU A 41 -14.80 -19.28 20.81
C LEU A 41 -13.67 -18.81 19.88
N ALA A 42 -12.64 -18.17 20.43
CA ALA A 42 -11.47 -17.74 19.67
C ALA A 42 -10.75 -18.95 19.04
N GLY A 43 -10.55 -20.03 19.81
CA GLY A 43 -9.98 -21.28 19.30
C GLY A 43 -10.83 -21.96 18.22
N ALA A 44 -12.16 -21.99 18.40
CA ALA A 44 -13.08 -22.56 17.42
C ALA A 44 -13.11 -21.75 16.11
N TYR A 45 -13.11 -20.42 16.20
CA TYR A 45 -13.07 -19.53 15.03
C TYR A 45 -11.74 -19.68 14.28
N LEU A 46 -10.61 -19.67 14.99
CA LEU A 46 -9.28 -19.93 14.41
C LEU A 46 -9.29 -21.24 13.61
N LYS A 47 -9.74 -22.33 14.22
CA LYS A 47 -9.80 -23.64 13.57
C LYS A 47 -10.68 -23.60 12.31
N SER A 48 -11.84 -22.95 12.38
CA SER A 48 -12.72 -22.76 11.23
C SER A 48 -12.05 -22.02 10.07
N CYS A 49 -11.27 -20.97 10.35
CA CYS A 49 -10.51 -20.25 9.32
C CYS A 49 -9.45 -21.15 8.66
N LEU A 50 -8.74 -21.96 9.45
CA LEU A 50 -7.71 -22.86 8.93
C LEU A 50 -8.29 -24.02 8.12
N GLU A 51 -9.44 -24.55 8.51
CA GLU A 51 -10.15 -25.60 7.76
C GLU A 51 -10.77 -25.06 6.47
N CYS A 52 -11.19 -23.79 6.45
CA CYS A 52 -11.74 -23.11 5.28
C CYS A 52 -10.75 -23.11 4.09
N VAL A 53 -9.44 -23.07 4.34
CA VAL A 53 -8.41 -23.12 3.27
C VAL A 53 -8.59 -24.37 2.38
N HIS A 54 -8.83 -25.54 2.98
CA HIS A 54 -9.04 -26.76 2.19
C HIS A 54 -10.38 -26.70 1.43
N ALA A 55 -11.45 -26.27 2.10
CA ALA A 55 -12.76 -26.15 1.45
C ALA A 55 -12.74 -25.19 0.26
N VAL A 56 -12.00 -24.07 0.34
CA VAL A 56 -11.83 -23.13 -0.77
C VAL A 56 -11.02 -23.76 -1.91
N MET A 57 -9.92 -24.45 -1.59
CA MET A 57 -9.10 -25.12 -2.59
C MET A 57 -9.85 -26.25 -3.32
N ASP A 58 -10.74 -26.94 -2.62
CA ASP A 58 -11.59 -28.00 -3.18
C ASP A 58 -12.79 -27.43 -3.97
N GLY A 59 -13.03 -26.11 -3.93
CA GLY A 59 -14.17 -25.45 -4.56
C GLY A 59 -15.50 -25.62 -3.80
N ASP A 60 -15.45 -26.09 -2.56
CA ASP A 60 -16.57 -26.34 -1.66
C ASP A 60 -17.08 -25.07 -0.94
N ALA A 61 -16.31 -23.98 -0.97
CA ALA A 61 -16.62 -22.71 -0.31
C ALA A 61 -16.04 -21.51 -1.07
N ASP A 62 -16.69 -20.35 -0.95
CA ASP A 62 -16.16 -19.07 -1.43
C ASP A 62 -14.95 -18.64 -0.59
N ASP A 63 -13.94 -18.04 -1.22
CA ASP A 63 -12.74 -17.57 -0.52
C ASP A 63 -13.00 -16.24 0.21
N PRO A 64 -12.98 -16.21 1.57
CA PRO A 64 -13.17 -14.97 2.31
C PRO A 64 -12.03 -13.96 2.10
N LEU A 65 -10.85 -14.40 1.65
CA LEU A 65 -9.69 -13.53 1.39
C LEU A 65 -9.82 -12.72 0.09
N GLU A 66 -10.79 -13.04 -0.78
CA GLU A 66 -11.08 -12.24 -1.98
C GLU A 66 -11.75 -10.91 -1.65
N SER A 67 -12.59 -10.87 -0.60
CA SER A 67 -13.27 -9.65 -0.14
C SER A 67 -12.64 -9.11 1.14
N GLU A 68 -11.57 -8.32 0.97
CA GLU A 68 -10.86 -7.71 2.09
C GLU A 68 -11.79 -6.86 2.98
N GLU A 69 -12.69 -6.07 2.41
CA GLU A 69 -13.61 -5.22 3.19
C GLU A 69 -14.53 -6.04 4.11
N ALA A 70 -15.12 -7.14 3.61
CA ALA A 70 -15.97 -8.01 4.42
C ALA A 70 -15.17 -8.80 5.47
N LEU A 71 -13.95 -9.21 5.10
CA LEU A 71 -13.02 -9.87 6.00
C LEU A 71 -12.67 -8.96 7.19
N LEU A 72 -12.32 -7.70 6.95
CA LEU A 72 -11.93 -6.76 8.01
C LEU A 72 -13.03 -6.54 9.05
N VAL A 73 -14.30 -6.51 8.64
CA VAL A 73 -15.45 -6.40 9.54
C VAL A 73 -15.54 -7.61 10.48
N SER A 74 -15.30 -8.81 9.96
CA SER A 74 -15.31 -10.04 10.77
C SER A 74 -14.12 -10.10 11.73
N LEU A 75 -12.94 -9.67 11.26
CA LEU A 75 -11.73 -9.61 12.06
C LEU A 75 -11.86 -8.63 13.24
N ASP A 76 -12.51 -7.48 13.06
CA ASP A 76 -12.75 -6.52 14.14
C ASP A 76 -13.59 -7.13 15.27
N MET A 77 -14.69 -7.81 14.91
CA MET A 77 -15.53 -8.51 15.88
C MET A 77 -14.78 -9.62 16.61
N PHE A 78 -14.00 -10.43 15.87
CA PHE A 78 -13.17 -11.48 16.45
C PHE A 78 -12.12 -10.90 17.41
N ALA A 79 -11.46 -9.81 17.02
CA ALA A 79 -10.42 -9.19 17.81
C ALA A 79 -10.93 -8.74 19.19
N ASN A 80 -12.10 -8.10 19.24
CA ASN A 80 -12.73 -7.69 20.49
C ASN A 80 -13.03 -8.90 21.40
N ILE A 81 -13.56 -9.99 20.83
CA ILE A 81 -13.81 -11.23 21.56
C ILE A 81 -12.50 -11.79 22.13
N ALA A 82 -11.47 -11.93 21.29
CA ALA A 82 -10.18 -12.50 21.68
C ALA A 82 -9.46 -11.65 22.74
N ARG A 83 -9.62 -10.32 22.71
CA ARG A 83 -9.00 -9.41 23.68
C ARG A 83 -9.59 -9.50 25.09
N THR A 84 -10.79 -10.04 25.26
CA THR A 84 -11.39 -10.27 26.59
C THR A 84 -10.47 -11.09 27.49
N LYS A 85 -9.92 -12.19 26.97
CA LYS A 85 -8.85 -12.99 27.59
C LYS A 85 -7.64 -13.03 26.66
N HIS A 86 -7.06 -11.86 26.47
CA HIS A 86 -6.03 -11.62 25.46
C HIS A 86 -4.83 -12.57 25.55
N THR A 87 -4.29 -12.83 26.75
CA THR A 87 -3.11 -13.69 26.91
C THR A 87 -3.44 -15.15 26.62
N GLU A 88 -4.56 -15.67 27.09
CA GLU A 88 -5.01 -17.04 26.85
C GLU A 88 -5.32 -17.27 25.37
N SER A 89 -6.16 -16.41 24.78
CA SER A 89 -6.50 -16.45 23.37
C SER A 89 -5.26 -16.30 22.51
N GLY A 90 -4.36 -15.36 22.86
CA GLY A 90 -3.14 -15.12 22.10
C GLY A 90 -2.17 -16.29 22.10
N ARG A 91 -2.02 -17.00 23.22
CA ARG A 91 -1.22 -18.24 23.27
C ARG A 91 -1.72 -19.31 22.31
N LEU A 92 -3.04 -19.44 22.12
CA LEU A 92 -3.59 -20.39 21.14
C LEU A 92 -3.15 -20.04 19.71
N LEU A 93 -3.22 -18.77 19.33
CA LEU A 93 -2.82 -18.30 18.01
C LEU A 93 -1.31 -18.45 17.78
N VAL A 94 -0.48 -18.05 18.75
CA VAL A 94 0.99 -18.18 18.65
C VAL A 94 1.41 -19.64 18.51
N ASN A 95 0.82 -20.54 19.29
CA ASN A 95 1.15 -21.96 19.21
C ASN A 95 0.85 -22.54 17.83
N GLU A 96 -0.32 -22.22 17.27
CA GLU A 96 -0.69 -22.69 15.93
C GLU A 96 0.18 -22.06 14.84
N PHE A 97 0.51 -20.76 14.96
CA PHE A 97 1.43 -20.07 14.07
C PHE A 97 2.80 -20.75 14.06
N ASN A 98 3.38 -21.00 15.23
CA ASN A 98 4.70 -21.62 15.35
C ASN A 98 4.73 -23.03 14.74
N ASN A 99 3.69 -23.83 14.94
CA ASN A 99 3.56 -25.15 14.32
C ASN A 99 3.55 -25.05 12.78
N LEU A 100 2.78 -24.11 12.23
CA LEU A 100 2.72 -23.89 10.79
C LEU A 100 4.01 -23.29 10.24
N SER A 101 4.71 -22.42 10.97
CA SER A 101 6.02 -21.88 10.57
C SER A 101 7.11 -22.94 10.52
N ILE A 102 7.10 -23.92 11.44
CA ILE A 102 7.98 -25.10 11.37
C ILE A 102 7.69 -25.90 10.10
N LYS A 103 6.43 -26.25 9.86
CA LYS A 103 6.01 -26.97 8.65
C LYS A 103 6.37 -26.22 7.37
N TYR A 104 6.22 -24.90 7.36
CA TYR A 104 6.61 -24.05 6.24
C TYR A 104 8.11 -24.12 5.95
N ARG A 105 8.97 -24.04 7.00
CA ARG A 105 10.43 -24.19 6.86
C ARG A 105 10.81 -25.55 6.29
N GLU A 106 10.20 -26.62 6.78
CA GLU A 106 10.46 -27.99 6.29
C GLU A 106 10.09 -28.14 4.81
N LEU A 107 8.93 -27.59 4.40
CA LEU A 107 8.48 -27.61 3.01
C LEU A 107 9.40 -26.80 2.10
N ILE A 108 9.86 -25.63 2.54
CA ILE A 108 10.85 -24.81 1.81
C ILE A 108 12.15 -25.59 1.63
N GLN A 109 12.69 -26.19 2.69
CA GLN A 109 13.93 -26.96 2.63
C GLN A 109 13.81 -28.14 1.64
N ARG A 110 12.68 -28.85 1.68
CA ARG A 110 12.37 -29.92 0.72
C ARG A 110 12.30 -29.38 -0.71
N ALA A 111 11.60 -28.28 -0.94
CA ALA A 111 11.47 -27.65 -2.26
C ALA A 111 12.84 -27.23 -2.83
N THR A 112 13.71 -26.62 -2.02
CA THR A 112 15.06 -26.22 -2.42
C THR A 112 15.95 -27.43 -2.77
N SER A 113 15.80 -28.54 -2.05
CA SER A 113 16.60 -29.75 -2.26
C SER A 113 16.30 -30.49 -3.58
N MET A 114 15.13 -30.27 -4.19
CA MET A 114 14.71 -30.99 -5.40
C MET A 114 15.25 -30.43 -6.72
N GLY A 115 16.10 -29.40 -6.70
CA GLY A 115 16.90 -29.00 -7.87
C GLY A 115 16.11 -28.52 -9.11
N GLY A 116 14.91 -27.96 -8.93
CA GLY A 116 14.17 -27.24 -9.98
C GLY A 116 13.50 -28.10 -11.07
N ALA A 117 13.61 -29.42 -11.02
CA ALA A 117 12.94 -30.31 -11.99
C ALA A 117 11.48 -30.56 -11.61
N ALA A 118 10.54 -30.20 -12.50
CA ALA A 118 9.13 -30.51 -12.32
C ALA A 118 8.91 -32.04 -12.39
N SER A 119 8.40 -32.60 -11.31
CA SER A 119 8.04 -34.02 -11.16
C SER A 119 6.74 -34.15 -10.36
N THR A 120 6.13 -35.34 -10.29
CA THR A 120 4.93 -35.55 -9.46
C THR A 120 5.15 -35.19 -7.98
N GLY A 121 6.36 -35.39 -7.45
CA GLY A 121 6.68 -34.93 -6.08
C GLY A 121 6.71 -33.40 -5.92
N SER A 122 6.88 -32.66 -7.02
CA SER A 122 6.88 -31.19 -7.00
C SER A 122 5.49 -30.58 -6.94
N THR A 123 4.46 -31.25 -7.47
CA THR A 123 3.07 -30.78 -7.37
C THR A 123 2.54 -30.91 -5.96
N ASP A 124 2.80 -32.03 -5.29
CA ASP A 124 2.37 -32.27 -3.91
C ASP A 124 3.01 -31.28 -2.93
N ILE A 125 4.30 -30.95 -3.14
CA ILE A 125 5.00 -29.95 -2.34
C ILE A 125 4.46 -28.54 -2.62
N LYS A 126 4.18 -28.20 -3.89
CA LYS A 126 3.58 -26.91 -4.25
C LYS A 126 2.22 -26.72 -3.58
N GLU A 127 1.36 -27.72 -3.63
CA GLU A 127 0.04 -27.68 -3.00
C GLU A 127 0.15 -27.59 -1.48
N SER A 128 1.03 -28.39 -0.87
CA SER A 128 1.30 -28.34 0.57
C SER A 128 1.83 -26.97 1.01
N LEU A 129 2.69 -26.35 0.21
CA LEU A 129 3.24 -25.02 0.46
C LEU A 129 2.13 -23.97 0.39
N LEU A 130 1.28 -24.03 -0.64
CA LEU A 130 0.13 -23.14 -0.81
C LEU A 130 -0.81 -23.20 0.40
N VAL A 131 -1.19 -24.41 0.84
CA VAL A 131 -2.04 -24.60 2.03
C VAL A 131 -1.44 -23.92 3.26
N VAL A 132 -0.13 -24.14 3.50
CA VAL A 132 0.53 -23.57 4.69
C VAL A 132 0.66 -22.05 4.58
N GLU A 133 0.95 -21.51 3.39
CA GLU A 133 1.02 -20.07 3.13
C GLU A 133 -0.33 -19.38 3.38
N LEU A 134 -1.44 -19.98 2.95
CA LEU A 134 -2.80 -19.46 3.18
C LEU A 134 -3.21 -19.55 4.66
N LYS A 135 -2.86 -20.64 5.35
CA LYS A 135 -3.08 -20.78 6.79
C LYS A 135 -2.30 -19.76 7.61
N LEU A 136 -1.05 -19.50 7.24
CA LEU A 136 -0.24 -18.45 7.85
C LEU A 136 -0.83 -17.05 7.56
N THR A 137 -1.35 -16.82 6.34
CA THR A 137 -2.04 -15.57 5.98
C THR A 137 -3.22 -15.29 6.91
N TRP A 138 -4.07 -16.30 7.17
CA TRP A 138 -5.16 -16.18 8.14
C TRP A 138 -4.68 -15.79 9.53
N LEU A 139 -3.64 -16.46 10.03
CA LEU A 139 -3.10 -16.13 11.35
C LEU A 139 -2.50 -14.73 11.41
N VAL A 140 -1.79 -14.28 10.35
CA VAL A 140 -1.29 -12.89 10.28
C VAL A 140 -2.46 -11.91 10.38
N TYR A 141 -3.57 -12.12 9.65
CA TYR A 141 -4.76 -11.28 9.77
C TYR A 141 -5.36 -11.30 11.18
N LEU A 142 -5.54 -12.48 11.78
CA LEU A 142 -6.11 -12.64 13.12
C LEU A 142 -5.25 -11.95 14.18
N MET A 143 -3.94 -12.25 14.22
CA MET A 143 -3.00 -11.65 15.18
C MET A 143 -2.91 -10.13 14.99
N SER A 144 -2.89 -9.65 13.75
CA SER A 144 -2.88 -8.21 13.44
C SER A 144 -4.16 -7.50 13.88
N SER A 145 -5.32 -8.13 13.70
CA SER A 145 -6.60 -7.57 14.15
C SER A 145 -6.65 -7.41 15.67
N ILE A 146 -6.09 -8.38 16.41
CA ILE A 146 -6.01 -8.32 17.87
C ILE A 146 -5.08 -7.17 18.32
N ILE A 147 -3.93 -6.98 17.66
CA ILE A 147 -3.04 -5.81 17.89
C ILE A 147 -3.80 -4.50 17.64
N GLY A 148 -4.58 -4.45 16.56
CA GLY A 148 -5.38 -3.30 16.17
C GLY A 148 -6.47 -2.93 17.17
N ALA A 149 -7.12 -3.92 17.77
CA ALA A 149 -8.22 -3.74 18.72
C ALA A 149 -7.77 -3.28 20.12
N ARG A 150 -6.49 -2.92 20.30
CA ARG A 150 -5.96 -2.44 21.57
C ARG A 150 -6.67 -1.16 22.01
N VAL A 151 -7.36 -1.23 23.14
CA VAL A 151 -7.95 -0.05 23.79
C VAL A 151 -6.87 0.68 24.58
N MET A 152 -6.57 1.90 24.14
CA MET A 152 -5.58 2.76 24.77
C MET A 152 -5.98 3.09 26.22
N TYR A 153 -4.98 3.23 27.10
CA TYR A 153 -5.14 3.51 28.54
C TYR A 153 -5.82 2.42 29.39
N GLN A 154 -6.41 1.39 28.77
CA GLN A 154 -7.00 0.24 29.46
C GLN A 154 -6.12 -1.02 29.36
N SER A 155 -5.19 -1.06 28.41
CA SER A 155 -4.37 -2.25 28.17
C SER A 155 -3.31 -2.46 29.24
N THR A 156 -3.14 -3.71 29.69
CA THR A 156 -2.15 -4.08 30.71
C THR A 156 -0.77 -4.33 30.11
N SER A 157 0.25 -4.38 30.97
CA SER A 157 1.63 -4.72 30.57
C SER A 157 1.73 -6.13 29.97
N GLU A 158 0.94 -7.09 30.46
CA GLU A 158 0.90 -8.47 29.96
C GLU A 158 0.24 -8.54 28.58
N GLN A 159 -0.76 -7.70 28.33
CA GLN A 159 -1.37 -7.59 27.01
C GLN A 159 -0.39 -7.00 25.99
N ASP A 160 0.30 -5.92 26.35
CA ASP A 160 1.36 -5.36 25.50
C ASP A 160 2.52 -6.34 25.27
N GLN A 161 2.82 -7.23 26.23
CA GLN A 161 3.80 -8.29 26.01
C GLN A 161 3.32 -9.32 24.97
N MET A 162 2.04 -9.70 25.00
CA MET A 162 1.46 -10.64 24.04
C MET A 162 1.33 -10.03 22.64
N ASP A 163 0.95 -8.76 22.52
CA ASP A 163 0.98 -8.00 21.26
C ASP A 163 2.42 -7.92 20.70
N GLY A 164 3.43 -7.81 21.58
CA GLY A 164 4.85 -7.91 21.21
C GLY A 164 5.25 -9.30 20.68
N GLU A 165 4.76 -10.37 21.28
CA GLU A 165 4.99 -11.74 20.80
C GLU A 165 4.39 -11.96 19.42
N PHE A 166 3.15 -11.50 19.19
CA PHE A 166 2.53 -11.53 17.88
C PHE A 166 3.37 -10.81 16.82
N ALA A 167 3.82 -9.59 17.11
CA ALA A 167 4.64 -8.82 16.19
C ALA A 167 5.97 -9.53 15.88
N CYS A 168 6.60 -10.14 16.88
CA CYS A 168 7.84 -10.90 16.70
C CYS A 168 7.67 -12.11 15.78
N GLU A 169 6.60 -12.89 15.93
CA GLU A 169 6.37 -14.06 15.09
C GLU A 169 6.01 -13.67 13.65
N ILE A 170 5.20 -12.62 13.47
CA ILE A 170 4.86 -12.08 12.14
C ILE A 170 6.13 -11.55 11.44
N LEU A 171 7.00 -10.82 12.14
CA LEU A 171 8.30 -10.38 11.59
C LEU A 171 9.20 -11.58 11.22
N GLY A 172 9.14 -12.66 12.00
CA GLY A 172 9.78 -13.94 11.71
C GLY A 172 9.38 -14.51 10.36
N PHE A 173 8.06 -14.59 10.17
CA PHE A 173 7.49 -15.06 8.91
C PHE A 173 7.82 -14.14 7.75
N ILE A 174 7.77 -12.81 7.92
CA ILE A 174 8.15 -11.84 6.87
C ILE A 174 9.61 -12.06 6.44
N HIS A 175 10.52 -12.20 7.39
CA HIS A 175 11.93 -12.45 7.09
C HIS A 175 12.12 -13.77 6.33
N GLN A 176 11.46 -14.84 6.79
CA GLN A 176 11.51 -16.14 6.11
C GLN A 176 10.94 -16.07 4.69
N LEU A 177 9.80 -15.39 4.50
CA LEU A 177 9.17 -15.19 3.20
C LEU A 177 10.08 -14.42 2.24
N GLN A 178 10.79 -13.39 2.73
CA GLN A 178 11.72 -12.62 1.92
C GLN A 178 12.89 -13.47 1.43
N VAL A 179 13.51 -14.26 2.33
CA VAL A 179 14.59 -15.19 1.97
C VAL A 179 14.09 -16.21 0.95
N TRP A 180 12.91 -16.78 1.18
CA TRP A 180 12.32 -17.76 0.27
C TRP A 180 12.00 -17.14 -1.10
N THR A 181 11.39 -15.96 -1.14
CA THR A 181 11.04 -15.29 -2.41
C THR A 181 12.27 -15.02 -3.27
N ALA A 182 13.42 -14.71 -2.67
CA ALA A 182 14.67 -14.47 -3.39
C ALA A 182 15.26 -15.74 -4.04
N GLN A 183 14.95 -16.93 -3.52
CA GLN A 183 15.52 -18.20 -3.96
C GLN A 183 14.49 -19.13 -4.62
N ARG A 184 13.20 -18.80 -4.51
CA ARG A 184 12.08 -19.63 -4.95
C ARG A 184 12.00 -19.66 -6.49
N PRO A 185 11.97 -20.86 -7.09
CA PRO A 185 11.57 -21.00 -8.49
C PRO A 185 10.13 -20.52 -8.73
N LEU A 186 9.91 -19.75 -9.80
CA LEU A 186 8.59 -19.16 -10.10
C LEU A 186 7.45 -20.17 -10.19
N TYR A 187 7.69 -21.42 -10.61
CA TYR A 187 6.64 -22.44 -10.71
C TYR A 187 6.07 -22.88 -9.36
N PHE A 188 6.80 -22.71 -8.25
CA PHE A 188 6.30 -22.91 -6.89
C PHE A 188 5.49 -21.73 -6.37
N ALA A 189 5.60 -20.56 -7.03
CA ALA A 189 4.93 -19.35 -6.59
C ALA A 189 3.49 -19.30 -7.15
N SER A 190 2.55 -18.89 -6.29
CA SER A 190 1.18 -18.57 -6.69
C SER A 190 1.00 -17.04 -6.62
N PRO A 191 0.61 -16.37 -7.73
CA PRO A 191 0.33 -14.94 -7.72
C PRO A 191 -0.74 -14.56 -6.70
N ASP A 192 -1.83 -15.33 -6.61
CA ASP A 192 -2.95 -15.06 -5.70
C ASP A 192 -2.53 -15.22 -4.24
N ALA A 193 -1.82 -16.31 -3.91
CA ALA A 193 -1.31 -16.50 -2.56
C ALA A 193 -0.32 -15.39 -2.18
N HIS A 194 0.56 -14.99 -3.11
CA HIS A 194 1.48 -13.88 -2.85
C HIS A 194 0.73 -12.58 -2.55
N LEU A 195 -0.30 -12.24 -3.33
CA LEU A 195 -1.13 -11.08 -3.06
C LEU A 195 -1.79 -11.17 -1.68
N GLN A 196 -2.38 -12.31 -1.33
CA GLN A 196 -3.06 -12.50 -0.05
C GLN A 196 -2.10 -12.41 1.14
N ILE A 197 -0.94 -13.06 1.07
CA ILE A 197 0.13 -12.98 2.09
C ILE A 197 0.59 -11.52 2.25
N GLN A 198 0.95 -10.85 1.15
CA GLN A 198 1.40 -9.46 1.22
C GLN A 198 0.32 -8.51 1.74
N SER A 199 -0.95 -8.79 1.45
CA SER A 199 -2.07 -7.99 1.97
C SER A 199 -2.23 -8.16 3.48
N SER A 200 -2.07 -9.38 4.00
CA SER A 200 -2.06 -9.61 5.47
C SER A 200 -0.89 -8.91 6.16
N ILE A 201 0.28 -8.86 5.52
CA ILE A 201 1.46 -8.13 6.02
C ILE A 201 1.23 -6.61 5.99
N ILE A 202 0.62 -6.09 4.92
CA ILE A 202 0.21 -4.68 4.85
C ILE A 202 -0.78 -4.35 5.97
N TYR A 203 -1.76 -5.23 6.21
CA TYR A 203 -2.72 -5.07 7.30
C TYR A 203 -2.03 -5.08 8.67
N PHE A 204 -1.09 -5.99 8.90
CA PHE A 204 -0.23 -5.98 10.10
C PHE A 204 0.45 -4.62 10.29
N TYR A 205 1.10 -4.08 9.25
CA TYR A 205 1.76 -2.78 9.34
C TYR A 205 0.80 -1.64 9.65
N GLN A 206 -0.42 -1.66 9.08
CA GLN A 206 -1.44 -0.66 9.37
C GLN A 206 -1.87 -0.71 10.83
N GLN A 207 -2.19 -1.90 11.35
CA GLN A 207 -2.62 -2.09 12.74
C GLN A 207 -1.51 -1.75 13.72
N PHE A 208 -0.30 -2.28 13.50
CA PHE A 208 0.83 -1.99 14.37
C PHE A 208 1.18 -0.50 14.39
N ARG A 209 1.17 0.17 13.23
CA ARG A 209 1.41 1.62 13.15
C ARG A 209 0.33 2.40 13.89
N ALA A 210 -0.94 2.08 13.68
CA ALA A 210 -2.05 2.76 14.34
C ALA A 210 -1.99 2.62 15.87
N THR A 211 -1.57 1.44 16.36
CA THR A 211 -1.55 1.12 17.79
C THR A 211 -0.27 1.59 18.51
N TYR A 212 0.90 1.46 17.88
CA TYR A 212 2.20 1.55 18.56
C TYR A 212 3.19 2.57 17.97
N ILE A 213 2.80 3.34 16.95
CA ILE A 213 3.64 4.37 16.34
C ILE A 213 2.89 5.71 16.28
N GLY A 214 3.26 6.66 17.14
CA GLY A 214 2.65 8.01 17.18
C GLY A 214 3.10 8.82 18.40
N GLU A 215 2.68 10.07 18.51
CA GLU A 215 3.09 10.97 19.60
C GLU A 215 2.63 10.49 21.00
N GLU A 216 1.60 9.64 21.04
CA GLU A 216 1.03 9.10 22.28
C GLU A 216 1.53 7.66 22.60
N SER A 217 2.50 7.10 21.85
CA SER A 217 2.95 5.70 21.98
C SER A 217 3.95 5.44 23.13
N SER A 218 4.19 6.43 23.99
CA SER A 218 5.25 6.44 25.02
C SER A 218 5.11 5.35 26.12
N LYS A 219 3.98 4.62 26.16
CA LYS A 219 3.71 3.58 27.17
C LYS A 219 3.88 2.13 26.69
N ALA A 220 4.18 1.88 25.41
CA ALA A 220 4.28 0.53 24.84
C ALA A 220 5.63 -0.17 25.11
N VAL A 221 6.19 -0.02 26.30
CA VAL A 221 7.57 -0.42 26.62
C VAL A 221 7.78 -1.94 26.43
N LYS A 222 6.79 -2.76 26.78
CA LYS A 222 6.91 -4.23 26.71
C LYS A 222 6.93 -4.76 25.27
N VAL A 223 6.15 -4.17 24.38
CA VAL A 223 6.19 -4.49 22.93
C VAL A 223 7.59 -4.25 22.40
N TYR A 224 8.16 -3.07 22.64
CA TYR A 224 9.50 -2.73 22.17
C TYR A 224 10.60 -3.54 22.89
N THR A 225 10.35 -4.02 24.12
CA THR A 225 11.28 -4.94 24.80
C THR A 225 11.38 -6.28 24.06
N GLN A 226 10.25 -6.83 23.60
CA GLN A 226 10.23 -8.08 22.81
C GLN A 226 10.84 -7.88 21.42
N LEU A 227 10.49 -6.78 20.74
CA LEU A 227 11.06 -6.45 19.43
C LEU A 227 12.58 -6.20 19.50
N SER A 228 13.06 -5.59 20.57
CA SER A 228 14.48 -5.38 20.83
C SER A 228 15.22 -6.71 20.97
N SER A 229 14.69 -7.64 21.78
CA SER A 229 15.36 -8.91 22.07
C SER A 229 15.45 -9.85 20.86
N ARG A 230 14.40 -9.90 20.03
CA ARG A 230 14.33 -10.84 18.89
C ARG A 230 14.77 -10.22 17.56
N TRP A 231 14.58 -8.92 17.38
CA TRP A 231 14.78 -8.23 16.09
C TRP A 231 15.72 -7.03 16.16
N GLY A 232 16.21 -6.64 17.35
CA GLY A 232 17.04 -5.44 17.53
C GLY A 232 16.29 -4.13 17.25
N ILE A 233 14.96 -4.17 17.24
CA ILE A 233 14.09 -3.02 16.97
C ILE A 233 13.73 -2.36 18.30
N ASN A 234 14.37 -1.23 18.57
CA ASN A 234 14.26 -0.51 19.84
C ASN A 234 13.33 0.71 19.76
N THR A 235 13.05 1.20 18.54
CA THR A 235 12.37 2.48 18.33
C THR A 235 11.25 2.37 17.30
N PRO A 236 10.18 3.18 17.42
CA PRO A 236 9.15 3.29 16.39
C PRO A 236 9.71 3.60 14.99
N ASN A 237 10.82 4.35 14.93
CA ASN A 237 11.48 4.72 13.68
C ASN A 237 12.10 3.51 12.95
N GLN A 238 12.66 2.56 13.70
CA GLN A 238 13.17 1.32 13.11
C GLN A 238 12.03 0.46 12.56
N VAL A 239 10.87 0.45 13.22
CA VAL A 239 9.67 -0.22 12.68
C VAL A 239 9.23 0.46 11.38
N LEU A 240 9.17 1.80 11.34
CA LEU A 240 8.88 2.54 10.10
C LEU A 240 9.86 2.19 8.97
N ASN A 241 11.14 1.96 9.28
CA ASN A 241 12.11 1.52 8.28
C ASN A 241 11.77 0.14 7.71
N VAL A 242 11.45 -0.84 8.58
CA VAL A 242 11.02 -2.18 8.16
C VAL A 242 9.78 -2.11 7.26
N ILE A 243 8.79 -1.29 7.64
CA ILE A 243 7.57 -1.10 6.84
C ILE A 243 7.91 -0.49 5.46
N MET A 244 8.78 0.53 5.43
CA MET A 244 9.16 1.20 4.18
C MET A 244 9.95 0.27 3.25
N ASP A 245 10.90 -0.51 3.77
CA ASP A 245 11.69 -1.47 3.00
C ASP A 245 10.79 -2.56 2.38
N SER A 246 9.88 -3.12 3.20
CA SER A 246 8.93 -4.14 2.78
C SER A 246 7.99 -3.62 1.68
N ALA A 247 7.39 -2.45 1.90
CA ALA A 247 6.47 -1.85 0.94
C ALA A 247 7.16 -1.43 -0.36
N LEU A 248 8.42 -0.97 -0.35
CA LEU A 248 9.12 -0.67 -1.59
C LEU A 248 9.40 -1.91 -2.43
N ASN A 249 9.62 -3.07 -1.81
CA ASN A 249 9.71 -4.33 -2.55
C ASN A 249 8.38 -4.69 -3.22
N ASN A 250 7.24 -4.42 -2.58
CA ASN A 250 5.90 -4.66 -3.16
C ASN A 250 5.56 -3.77 -4.35
N LEU A 251 6.24 -2.62 -4.50
CA LEU A 251 6.07 -1.74 -5.67
C LEU A 251 6.88 -2.19 -6.89
N ARG A 252 7.86 -3.08 -6.71
CA ARG A 252 8.69 -3.60 -7.80
C ARG A 252 7.95 -4.73 -8.52
N SER A 253 8.13 -4.80 -9.83
CA SER A 253 7.54 -5.86 -10.65
C SER A 253 8.49 -7.03 -10.80
N ILE A 254 7.94 -8.24 -10.76
CA ILE A 254 8.58 -9.51 -11.08
C ILE A 254 8.81 -9.63 -12.59
N GLY A 255 8.01 -8.93 -13.41
CA GLY A 255 8.14 -8.89 -14.86
C GLY A 255 7.44 -10.04 -15.61
N ASP A 256 6.75 -10.92 -14.90
CA ASP A 256 5.96 -12.01 -15.48
C ASP A 256 4.51 -11.53 -15.77
N PRO A 257 4.02 -11.65 -17.01
CA PRO A 257 2.65 -11.27 -17.36
C PRO A 257 1.55 -11.94 -16.53
N ALA A 258 1.76 -13.17 -16.05
CA ALA A 258 0.80 -13.90 -15.22
C ALA A 258 0.56 -13.23 -13.86
N TRP A 259 1.51 -12.40 -13.40
CA TRP A 259 1.46 -11.71 -12.12
C TRP A 259 0.85 -10.32 -12.21
N LYS A 260 0.63 -9.80 -13.43
CA LYS A 260 0.26 -8.39 -13.66
C LYS A 260 -0.94 -7.95 -12.83
N LYS A 261 -2.02 -8.74 -12.80
CA LYS A 261 -3.26 -8.38 -12.08
C LYS A 261 -2.99 -8.26 -10.57
N GLN A 262 -2.30 -9.22 -10.00
CA GLN A 262 -1.99 -9.28 -8.57
C GLN A 262 -0.96 -8.22 -8.17
N GLU A 263 0.06 -7.97 -9.00
CA GLU A 263 1.01 -6.86 -8.81
C GLU A 263 0.30 -5.50 -8.80
N ASP A 264 -0.61 -5.27 -9.74
CA ASP A 264 -1.34 -4.01 -9.86
C ASP A 264 -2.21 -3.74 -8.60
N LEU A 265 -2.88 -4.77 -8.09
CA LEU A 265 -3.63 -4.70 -6.82
C LEU A 265 -2.71 -4.49 -5.61
N LEU A 266 -1.56 -5.18 -5.59
CA LEU A 266 -0.57 -5.05 -4.53
C LEU A 266 0.04 -3.63 -4.50
N VAL A 267 0.33 -3.04 -5.65
CA VAL A 267 0.75 -1.64 -5.78
C VAL A 267 -0.30 -0.73 -5.17
N LEU A 268 -1.57 -0.89 -5.53
CA LEU A 268 -2.66 -0.06 -4.98
C LEU A 268 -2.74 -0.15 -3.44
N ARG A 269 -2.71 -1.36 -2.88
CA ARG A 269 -2.71 -1.60 -1.42
C ARG A 269 -1.50 -0.97 -0.73
N THR A 270 -0.32 -1.13 -1.33
CA THR A 270 0.95 -0.59 -0.83
C THR A 270 0.96 0.95 -0.85
N LEU A 271 0.46 1.57 -1.91
CA LEU A 271 0.36 3.03 -2.01
C LEU A 271 -0.64 3.61 -1.00
N LYS A 272 -1.74 2.90 -0.68
CA LYS A 272 -2.66 3.26 0.41
C LYS A 272 -1.94 3.24 1.76
N LEU A 273 -1.18 2.18 2.06
CA LEU A 273 -0.34 2.11 3.27
C LEU A 273 0.62 3.31 3.33
N PHE A 274 1.38 3.56 2.27
CA PHE A 274 2.32 4.70 2.23
C PHE A 274 1.67 6.05 2.43
N THR A 275 0.50 6.27 1.83
CA THR A 275 -0.26 7.50 2.04
C THR A 275 -0.66 7.66 3.51
N ASN A 276 -1.06 6.56 4.17
CA ASN A 276 -1.39 6.56 5.60
C ASN A 276 -0.15 6.83 6.46
N LEU A 277 1.01 6.24 6.12
CA LEU A 277 2.27 6.48 6.83
C LEU A 277 2.74 7.94 6.70
N ALA A 278 2.62 8.52 5.51
CA ALA A 278 3.04 9.89 5.20
C ALA A 278 2.02 10.96 5.64
N SER A 279 0.87 10.57 6.22
CA SER A 279 -0.16 11.53 6.65
C SER A 279 0.15 12.21 8.00
N GLY A 280 0.90 11.56 8.89
CA GLY A 280 1.27 12.11 10.20
C GLY A 280 2.47 13.05 10.12
N TYR A 281 2.39 14.23 10.74
CA TYR A 281 3.45 15.26 10.71
C TYR A 281 4.81 14.72 11.18
N SER A 282 4.84 14.03 12.32
CA SER A 282 6.05 13.43 12.85
C SER A 282 6.50 12.22 12.01
N SER A 283 5.56 11.35 11.61
CA SER A 283 5.85 10.15 10.80
C SER A 283 6.50 10.48 9.46
N VAL A 284 5.99 11.46 8.71
CA VAL A 284 6.53 11.82 7.40
C VAL A 284 7.96 12.38 7.49
N LYS A 285 8.27 13.13 8.55
CA LYS A 285 9.63 13.63 8.82
C LYS A 285 10.62 12.50 9.12
N TYR A 286 10.19 11.45 9.82
CA TYR A 286 11.05 10.28 10.05
C TYR A 286 11.22 9.47 8.76
N ILE A 287 10.13 9.19 8.04
CA ILE A 287 10.17 8.46 6.76
C ILE A 287 11.12 9.15 5.77
N ARG A 288 11.07 10.49 5.71
CA ARG A 288 11.94 11.29 4.83
C ARG A 288 13.44 11.10 5.10
N LYS A 289 13.82 10.79 6.35
CA LYS A 289 15.21 10.60 6.78
C LYS A 289 15.75 9.20 6.51
N LEU A 290 14.89 8.23 6.21
CA LEU A 290 15.30 6.86 5.89
C LEU A 290 16.09 6.82 4.58
N ASP A 291 17.14 6.00 4.52
CA ASP A 291 17.99 5.91 3.34
C ASP A 291 17.25 5.31 2.15
N THR A 292 16.34 4.37 2.39
CA THR A 292 15.49 3.78 1.36
C THR A 292 14.57 4.82 0.72
N THR A 293 14.01 5.73 1.53
CA THR A 293 13.22 6.86 1.03
C THR A 293 14.07 7.87 0.26
N LYS A 294 15.29 8.16 0.72
CA LYS A 294 16.22 9.04 -0.03
C LYS A 294 16.60 8.44 -1.38
N ALA A 295 16.78 7.12 -1.45
CA ALA A 295 17.04 6.41 -2.69
C ALA A 295 15.80 6.44 -3.62
N LEU A 296 14.60 6.21 -3.07
CA LEU A 296 13.33 6.33 -3.79
C LEU A 296 13.17 7.70 -4.44
N LEU A 297 13.41 8.79 -3.71
CA LEU A 297 13.30 10.15 -4.27
C LEU A 297 14.31 10.42 -5.41
N LYS A 298 15.43 9.70 -5.46
CA LYS A 298 16.39 9.78 -6.59
C LYS A 298 15.94 8.92 -7.77
N ASN A 299 15.38 7.75 -7.51
CA ASN A 299 15.02 6.72 -8.49
C ASN A 299 13.52 6.43 -8.41
N HIS A 300 12.68 7.33 -8.93
CA HIS A 300 11.22 7.26 -8.81
C HIS A 300 10.49 7.06 -10.14
N SER A 301 11.21 6.67 -11.20
CA SER A 301 10.69 6.62 -12.58
C SER A 301 10.32 5.20 -13.04
N ALA A 302 9.75 5.09 -14.25
CA ALA A 302 9.30 3.83 -14.86
C ALA A 302 10.32 2.69 -14.96
N PRO A 303 11.64 2.93 -15.11
CA PRO A 303 12.62 1.84 -15.10
C PRO A 303 12.58 0.99 -13.83
N ASP A 304 12.39 1.64 -12.67
CA ASP A 304 12.33 0.98 -11.36
C ASP A 304 10.92 0.46 -11.01
N PHE A 305 9.89 1.14 -11.54
CA PHE A 305 8.49 0.90 -11.19
C PHE A 305 7.62 0.72 -12.42
N LYS A 306 7.35 -0.54 -12.80
CA LYS A 306 6.60 -0.87 -14.03
C LYS A 306 5.16 -0.37 -14.05
N PHE A 307 4.54 -0.10 -12.89
CA PHE A 307 3.21 0.54 -12.84
C PHE A 307 3.23 2.01 -13.33
N LEU A 308 4.43 2.60 -13.48
CA LEU A 308 4.65 3.90 -14.11
C LEU A 308 4.96 3.78 -15.62
N ASP A 309 4.74 2.64 -16.25
CA ASP A 309 4.76 2.53 -17.71
C ASP A 309 3.43 3.10 -18.28
N PRO A 310 3.45 4.15 -19.11
CA PRO A 310 2.24 4.72 -19.69
C PRO A 310 1.53 3.81 -20.70
N THR A 311 2.23 2.79 -21.24
CA THR A 311 1.65 1.79 -22.14
C THR A 311 0.83 0.74 -21.39
N ARG A 312 1.05 0.60 -20.07
CA ARG A 312 0.34 -0.34 -19.20
C ARG A 312 -1.09 0.19 -18.95
N LYS A 313 -2.04 -0.26 -19.76
CA LYS A 313 -3.47 -0.05 -19.49
C LYS A 313 -3.97 -1.05 -18.43
N SER A 314 -4.80 -0.55 -17.53
CA SER A 314 -5.60 -1.33 -16.57
C SER A 314 -7.07 -0.95 -16.73
N SER A 315 -7.96 -1.94 -16.73
CA SER A 315 -9.40 -1.74 -16.74
C SER A 315 -9.93 -1.27 -15.38
N ASP A 316 -9.18 -1.51 -14.30
CA ASP A 316 -9.53 -1.05 -12.96
C ASP A 316 -9.13 0.41 -12.78
N THR A 317 -10.15 1.26 -12.58
CA THR A 317 -9.97 2.70 -12.40
C THR A 317 -9.16 3.07 -11.15
N ALA A 318 -9.17 2.24 -10.11
CA ALA A 318 -8.38 2.46 -8.90
C ALA A 318 -6.89 2.19 -9.17
N VAL A 319 -6.59 1.09 -9.87
CA VAL A 319 -5.22 0.78 -10.34
C VAL A 319 -4.71 1.86 -11.30
N ALA A 320 -5.57 2.37 -12.19
CA ALA A 320 -5.21 3.46 -13.11
C ALA A 320 -4.81 4.77 -12.41
N ARG A 321 -5.13 4.94 -11.11
CA ARG A 321 -4.77 6.10 -10.29
C ARG A 321 -3.47 5.91 -9.51
N CYS A 322 -2.86 4.72 -9.51
CA CYS A 322 -1.64 4.43 -8.74
C CYS A 322 -0.53 5.46 -8.99
N ARG A 323 -0.31 5.88 -10.23
CA ARG A 323 0.67 6.93 -10.58
C ARG A 323 0.42 8.24 -9.83
N THR A 324 -0.82 8.72 -9.88
CA THR A 324 -1.21 9.97 -9.20
C THR A 324 -1.03 9.83 -7.69
N ILE A 325 -1.47 8.72 -7.09
CA ILE A 325 -1.32 8.47 -5.64
C ILE A 325 0.17 8.43 -5.25
N TYR A 326 0.99 7.73 -6.05
CA TYR A 326 2.43 7.62 -5.85
C TYR A 326 3.11 9.00 -5.84
N TYR A 327 2.85 9.84 -6.84
CA TYR A 327 3.47 11.16 -6.89
C TYR A 327 2.89 12.17 -5.88
N THR A 328 1.63 12.04 -5.47
CA THR A 328 1.10 12.76 -4.30
C THR A 328 1.89 12.41 -3.05
N MET A 329 2.16 11.12 -2.84
CA MET A 329 2.93 10.64 -1.69
C MET A 329 4.38 11.10 -1.73
N LEU A 330 5.07 10.96 -2.87
CA LEU A 330 6.46 11.41 -3.01
C LEU A 330 6.61 12.91 -2.79
N SER A 331 5.67 13.72 -3.28
CA SER A 331 5.65 15.16 -3.05
C SER A 331 5.51 15.48 -1.55
N ARG A 332 4.59 14.83 -0.83
CA ARG A 332 4.47 15.00 0.64
C ARG A 332 5.77 14.67 1.37
N ILE A 333 6.42 13.58 0.98
CA ILE A 333 7.68 13.16 1.58
C ILE A 333 8.78 14.17 1.26
N LEU A 334 8.99 14.51 -0.02
CA LEU A 334 10.01 15.44 -0.47
C LEU A 334 9.96 16.75 0.31
N PHE A 335 8.75 17.29 0.48
CA PHE A 335 8.47 18.56 1.14
C PHE A 335 8.32 18.49 2.67
N ALA A 336 8.61 17.33 3.30
CA ALA A 336 8.55 17.17 4.75
C ALA A 336 9.75 17.80 5.49
N GLU A 337 10.85 18.07 4.79
CA GLU A 337 12.03 18.76 5.30
C GLU A 337 12.01 20.25 4.92
N ASP A 338 12.72 21.06 5.70
CA ASP A 338 13.00 22.46 5.36
C ASP A 338 14.19 22.52 4.38
N ASN A 339 14.24 23.55 3.53
CA ASN A 339 15.32 23.77 2.53
C ASN A 339 15.51 22.63 1.51
N VAL A 340 14.43 22.33 0.79
CA VAL A 340 14.38 21.23 -0.20
C VAL A 340 14.75 21.64 -1.62
N ASP A 341 15.14 22.90 -1.88
CA ASP A 341 15.31 23.46 -3.23
C ASP A 341 16.22 22.59 -4.10
N ALA A 342 17.44 22.29 -3.63
CA ALA A 342 18.38 21.43 -4.37
C ALA A 342 17.85 20.00 -4.60
N GLN A 343 17.04 19.49 -3.67
CA GLN A 343 16.46 18.15 -3.73
C GLN A 343 15.28 18.12 -4.71
N PHE A 344 14.47 19.17 -4.73
CA PHE A 344 13.42 19.41 -5.70
C PHE A 344 13.99 19.48 -7.11
N TRP A 345 15.02 20.31 -7.33
CA TRP A 345 15.66 20.43 -8.65
C TRP A 345 16.25 19.12 -9.14
N ARG A 346 16.77 18.28 -8.24
CA ARG A 346 17.22 16.92 -8.60
C ARG A 346 16.04 15.99 -8.90
N PHE A 347 14.95 16.09 -8.12
CA PHE A 347 13.77 15.25 -8.25
C PHE A 347 13.10 15.42 -9.62
N ILE A 348 12.99 16.64 -10.15
CA ILE A 348 12.31 16.90 -11.42
C ILE A 348 13.12 16.54 -12.67
N LYS A 349 14.44 16.25 -12.55
CA LYS A 349 15.31 16.00 -13.73
C LYS A 349 14.83 14.89 -14.67
N PRO A 350 14.31 13.74 -14.19
CA PRO A 350 13.75 12.73 -15.09
C PRO A 350 12.54 13.24 -15.89
N TRP A 351 11.71 14.11 -15.29
CA TRP A 351 10.58 14.74 -15.99
C TRP A 351 11.03 15.80 -16.97
N GLU A 352 11.99 16.65 -16.60
CA GLU A 352 12.63 17.65 -17.46
C GLU A 352 13.14 16.98 -18.74
N ALA A 353 13.97 15.94 -18.61
CA ALA A 353 14.50 15.19 -19.75
C ALA A 353 13.40 14.58 -20.63
N THR A 354 12.30 14.11 -20.03
CA THR A 354 11.17 13.54 -20.78
C THR A 354 10.40 14.61 -21.54
N LEU A 355 10.10 15.74 -20.89
CA LEU A 355 9.37 16.86 -21.50
C LEU A 355 10.20 17.54 -22.59
N ASP A 356 11.52 17.67 -22.41
CA ASP A 356 12.42 18.23 -23.42
C ASP A 356 12.47 17.35 -24.68
N ARG A 357 12.48 16.01 -24.51
CA ARG A 357 12.36 15.07 -25.65
C ARG A 357 11.04 15.23 -26.40
N VAL A 358 9.93 15.42 -25.68
CA VAL A 358 8.62 15.66 -26.30
C VAL A 358 8.59 17.02 -27.00
N ALA A 359 9.16 18.07 -26.40
CA ALA A 359 9.24 19.39 -27.02
C ALA A 359 10.01 19.35 -28.34
N LEU A 360 11.14 18.62 -28.39
CA LEU A 360 11.92 18.44 -29.61
C LEU A 360 11.11 17.69 -30.68
N ALA A 361 10.40 16.63 -30.29
CA ALA A 361 9.54 15.86 -31.18
C ALA A 361 8.39 16.70 -31.78
N PHE A 362 7.78 17.62 -31.02
CA PHE A 362 6.75 18.53 -31.54
C PHE A 362 7.26 19.52 -32.59
N VAL A 363 8.56 19.84 -32.60
CA VAL A 363 9.19 20.73 -33.60
C VAL A 363 9.78 19.91 -34.77
N GLY A 364 9.52 18.61 -34.83
CA GLY A 364 9.98 17.73 -35.92
C GLY A 364 11.40 17.19 -35.74
N GLY A 365 12.05 17.44 -34.59
CA GLY A 365 13.34 16.86 -34.22
C GLY A 365 13.15 15.77 -33.18
N GLY A 366 12.83 14.54 -33.54
CA GLY A 366 12.64 13.51 -32.51
C GLY A 366 12.51 12.10 -33.05
N ASP A 367 12.70 11.14 -32.14
CA ASP A 367 12.54 9.71 -32.39
C ASP A 367 11.18 9.17 -31.94
N LEU A 368 10.34 10.01 -31.34
CA LEU A 368 9.05 9.62 -30.77
C LEU A 368 7.93 9.70 -31.83
N GLY A 369 7.16 8.62 -31.96
CA GLY A 369 5.92 8.63 -32.74
C GLY A 369 4.79 9.37 -32.03
N GLU A 370 3.71 9.66 -32.76
CA GLU A 370 2.54 10.35 -32.21
C GLU A 370 1.93 9.61 -31.00
N GLU A 371 1.77 8.30 -31.11
CA GLU A 371 1.21 7.46 -30.04
C GLU A 371 2.14 7.41 -28.81
N ASP A 372 3.46 7.39 -29.02
CA ASP A 372 4.44 7.43 -27.93
C ASP A 372 4.33 8.76 -27.17
N ILE A 373 4.28 9.89 -27.89
CA ILE A 373 4.09 11.22 -27.30
C ILE A 373 2.79 11.25 -26.50
N ARG A 374 1.69 10.75 -27.07
CA ARG A 374 0.38 10.72 -26.41
C ARG A 374 0.42 9.93 -25.09
N LEU A 375 1.02 8.75 -25.09
CA LEU A 375 1.13 7.91 -23.89
C LEU A 375 2.07 8.53 -22.84
N ILE A 376 3.24 9.04 -23.27
CA ILE A 376 4.18 9.74 -22.38
C ILE A 376 3.50 10.91 -21.68
N LEU A 377 2.81 11.77 -22.43
CA LEU A 377 2.12 12.93 -21.87
C LEU A 377 0.94 12.53 -20.98
N LEU A 378 0.18 11.49 -21.35
CA LEU A 378 -0.89 10.95 -20.49
C LEU A 378 -0.36 10.52 -19.12
N GLY A 379 0.78 9.80 -19.09
CA GLY A 379 1.46 9.43 -17.85
C GLY A 379 1.98 10.65 -17.10
N MET A 380 2.70 11.53 -17.79
CA MET A 380 3.33 12.73 -17.23
C MET A 380 2.31 13.64 -16.53
N PHE A 381 1.20 13.99 -17.18
CA PHE A 381 0.21 14.88 -16.56
C PHE A 381 -0.55 14.22 -15.39
N LYS A 382 -0.65 12.89 -15.34
CA LYS A 382 -1.14 12.17 -14.15
C LYS A 382 -0.14 12.25 -12.99
N ASP A 383 1.16 12.16 -13.29
CA ASP A 383 2.26 12.27 -12.32
C ASP A 383 2.34 13.69 -11.74
N LEU A 384 2.41 14.70 -12.62
CA LEU A 384 2.47 16.12 -12.25
C LEU A 384 1.24 16.53 -11.43
N ARG A 385 0.04 16.07 -11.81
CA ARG A 385 -1.17 16.31 -11.02
C ARG A 385 -1.04 15.74 -9.61
N GLY A 386 -0.56 14.50 -9.49
CA GLY A 386 -0.31 13.88 -8.19
C GLY A 386 0.65 14.73 -7.36
N PHE A 387 1.79 15.08 -7.94
CA PHE A 387 2.82 15.86 -7.28
C PHE A 387 2.35 17.24 -6.80
N VAL A 388 1.63 17.99 -7.64
CA VAL A 388 1.12 19.32 -7.29
C VAL A 388 -0.01 19.22 -6.26
N SER A 389 -0.81 18.15 -6.26
CA SER A 389 -1.97 18.05 -5.36
C SER A 389 -1.65 18.11 -3.86
N SER A 390 -0.43 17.73 -3.46
CA SER A 390 0.04 17.78 -2.07
C SER A 390 0.79 19.05 -1.69
N ILE A 391 1.11 19.92 -2.66
CA ILE A 391 1.78 21.19 -2.38
C ILE A 391 0.78 22.11 -1.68
N THR A 392 1.10 22.56 -0.47
CA THR A 392 0.21 23.46 0.30
C THR A 392 0.87 24.80 0.62
N ASN A 393 2.19 24.91 0.50
CA ASN A 393 2.96 26.11 0.84
C ASN A 393 3.33 26.92 -0.41
N ARG A 394 3.26 28.26 -0.29
CA ARG A 394 3.68 29.23 -1.31
C ARG A 394 5.09 28.97 -1.87
N ARG A 395 6.09 28.70 -1.02
CA ARG A 395 7.47 28.45 -1.45
C ARG A 395 7.57 27.21 -2.34
N GLN A 396 6.90 26.14 -1.95
CA GLN A 396 6.89 24.87 -2.68
C GLN A 396 6.17 25.01 -4.02
N TYR A 397 5.08 25.78 -4.04
CA TYR A 397 4.38 26.12 -5.28
C TYR A 397 5.27 26.94 -6.22
N ASN A 398 5.96 27.96 -5.70
CA ASN A 398 6.87 28.79 -6.51
C ASN A 398 8.00 27.96 -7.14
N LEU A 399 8.60 27.02 -6.41
CA LEU A 399 9.59 26.09 -6.99
C LEU A 399 9.03 25.33 -8.20
N PHE A 400 7.83 24.77 -8.07
CA PHE A 400 7.18 24.06 -9.17
C PHE A 400 6.79 25.00 -10.32
N TYR A 401 6.28 26.18 -9.99
CA TYR A 401 5.88 27.20 -10.96
C TYR A 401 7.08 27.68 -11.79
N GLU A 402 8.21 27.99 -11.16
CA GLU A 402 9.44 28.45 -11.81
C GLU A 402 10.03 27.40 -12.76
N TRP A 403 9.93 26.12 -12.41
CA TRP A 403 10.33 25.04 -13.30
C TRP A 403 9.37 24.86 -14.48
N PHE A 404 8.06 24.85 -14.21
CA PHE A 404 7.06 24.46 -15.20
C PHE A 404 6.69 25.60 -16.17
N TYR A 405 6.50 26.81 -15.63
CA TYR A 405 6.07 27.99 -16.37
C TYR A 405 7.24 28.99 -16.55
N PRO A 406 7.46 29.51 -17.77
CA PRO A 406 6.69 29.28 -19.00
C PRO A 406 7.14 28.06 -19.81
N ALA A 407 8.24 27.40 -19.44
CA ALA A 407 8.98 26.45 -20.27
C ALA A 407 8.13 25.35 -20.92
N TYR A 408 7.22 24.73 -20.17
CA TYR A 408 6.45 23.56 -20.64
C TYR A 408 4.99 23.87 -20.97
N THR A 409 4.57 25.13 -20.85
CA THR A 409 3.21 25.54 -21.24
C THR A 409 2.93 25.34 -22.73
N PRO A 410 3.89 25.55 -23.67
CA PRO A 410 3.68 25.22 -25.08
C PRO A 410 3.30 23.76 -25.34
N ILE A 411 3.85 22.80 -24.56
CA ILE A 411 3.50 21.37 -24.65
C ILE A 411 2.03 21.17 -24.27
N VAL A 412 1.58 21.79 -23.18
CA VAL A 412 0.17 21.74 -22.72
C VAL A 412 -0.77 22.22 -23.81
N LEU A 413 -0.47 23.41 -24.35
CA LEU A 413 -1.24 24.09 -25.37
C LEU A 413 -1.33 23.27 -26.66
N ARG A 414 -0.20 22.73 -27.14
CA ARG A 414 -0.14 21.91 -28.35
C ARG A 414 -0.82 20.55 -28.17
N ALA A 415 -0.63 19.89 -27.03
CA ALA A 415 -1.26 18.59 -26.77
C ALA A 415 -2.79 18.68 -26.68
N ILE A 416 -3.34 19.75 -26.09
CA ILE A 416 -4.80 19.98 -26.08
C ILE A 416 -5.34 20.34 -27.46
N GLU A 417 -4.56 21.01 -28.32
CA GLU A 417 -4.95 21.19 -29.72
C GLU A 417 -5.04 19.85 -30.45
N ILE A 418 -4.07 18.94 -30.26
CA ILE A 418 -4.06 17.69 -31.02
C ILE A 418 -5.11 16.70 -30.48
N TRP A 419 -5.27 16.61 -29.15
CA TRP A 419 -6.12 15.59 -28.52
C TRP A 419 -7.14 16.18 -27.51
N PRO A 420 -8.09 17.02 -27.93
CA PRO A 420 -9.01 17.72 -27.03
C PRO A 420 -9.99 16.77 -26.31
N GLN A 421 -10.43 15.69 -26.96
CA GLN A 421 -11.46 14.76 -26.46
C GLN A 421 -10.92 13.41 -25.96
N ASN A 422 -9.60 13.24 -25.99
CA ASN A 422 -8.94 11.99 -25.58
C ASN A 422 -8.65 11.99 -24.06
N GLU A 423 -8.30 10.82 -23.50
CA GLU A 423 -7.92 10.69 -22.08
C GLU A 423 -6.79 11.65 -21.68
N ILE A 424 -5.88 11.95 -22.61
CA ILE A 424 -4.80 12.92 -22.42
C ILE A 424 -5.33 14.34 -22.20
N GLY A 425 -6.32 14.81 -22.97
CA GLY A 425 -6.93 16.12 -22.78
C GLY A 425 -7.54 16.25 -21.38
N ILE A 426 -8.24 15.21 -20.92
CA ILE A 426 -8.78 15.15 -19.55
C ILE A 426 -7.66 15.17 -18.51
N ALA A 427 -6.57 14.43 -18.72
CA ALA A 427 -5.42 14.41 -17.81
C ALA A 427 -4.75 15.80 -17.71
N ILE A 428 -4.56 16.48 -18.84
CA ILE A 428 -4.00 17.82 -18.90
C ILE A 428 -4.91 18.81 -18.18
N LEU A 429 -6.21 18.82 -18.48
CA LEU A 429 -7.16 19.74 -17.84
C LEU A 429 -7.24 19.52 -16.33
N ARG A 430 -7.19 18.26 -15.87
CA ARG A 430 -7.16 17.93 -14.44
C ARG A 430 -5.87 18.37 -13.75
N PHE A 431 -4.72 18.24 -14.41
CA PHE A 431 -3.46 18.80 -13.93
C PHE A 431 -3.55 20.33 -13.88
N TRP A 432 -4.00 20.97 -14.95
CA TRP A 432 -4.07 22.43 -15.06
C TRP A 432 -4.98 23.01 -13.98
N HIS A 433 -6.16 22.41 -13.79
CA HIS A 433 -7.06 22.76 -12.70
C HIS A 433 -6.37 22.70 -11.35
N GLU A 434 -5.62 21.64 -11.06
CA GLU A 434 -4.85 21.53 -9.82
C GLU A 434 -3.78 22.63 -9.72
N PHE A 435 -3.02 22.86 -10.79
CA PHE A 435 -1.96 23.86 -10.87
C PHE A 435 -2.43 25.31 -10.63
N VAL A 436 -3.63 25.67 -11.09
CA VAL A 436 -4.18 27.02 -10.93
C VAL A 436 -5.03 27.20 -9.67
N THR A 437 -5.49 26.11 -9.05
CA THR A 437 -6.34 26.20 -7.85
C THR A 437 -5.53 26.66 -6.64
N ASN A 438 -5.95 27.78 -6.05
CA ASN A 438 -5.33 28.35 -4.87
C ASN A 438 -5.74 27.65 -3.57
N LYS A 439 -5.21 26.44 -3.35
CA LYS A 439 -5.41 25.69 -2.10
C LYS A 439 -4.49 26.23 -1.01
N SER A 440 -5.02 26.46 0.18
CA SER A 440 -4.24 26.93 1.34
C SER A 440 -3.40 28.18 1.06
N SER A 441 -3.89 29.08 0.19
CA SER A 441 -3.18 30.31 -0.21
C SER A 441 -1.81 30.06 -0.88
N ARG A 442 -1.57 28.88 -1.46
CA ARG A 442 -0.30 28.52 -2.11
C ARG A 442 -0.01 29.32 -3.38
N VAL A 443 -1.05 29.71 -4.13
CA VAL A 443 -0.95 30.51 -5.37
C VAL A 443 -1.06 31.98 -4.99
N THR A 444 -0.02 32.46 -4.30
CA THR A 444 0.11 33.85 -3.89
C THR A 444 1.43 34.39 -4.40
N PHE A 445 1.38 35.33 -5.32
CA PHE A 445 2.55 36.00 -5.88
C PHE A 445 2.78 37.35 -5.21
N ASP A 446 4.00 37.88 -5.29
CA ASP A 446 4.30 39.22 -4.79
C ASP A 446 3.52 40.28 -5.60
N SER A 447 3.17 41.40 -4.97
CA SER A 447 2.32 42.44 -5.59
C SER A 447 2.92 43.08 -6.84
N SER A 448 4.24 42.98 -7.02
CA SER A 448 4.97 43.43 -8.21
C SER A 448 5.09 42.36 -9.30
N SER A 449 4.66 41.13 -9.04
CA SER A 449 4.80 39.99 -9.96
C SER A 449 3.65 39.93 -10.96
N PRO A 450 3.93 39.82 -12.28
CA PRO A 450 2.89 39.62 -13.29
C PRO A 450 2.35 38.17 -13.31
N ASN A 451 2.91 37.25 -12.51
CA ASN A 451 2.67 35.82 -12.59
C ASN A 451 1.19 35.42 -12.45
N GLY A 452 0.43 36.12 -11.59
CA GLY A 452 -1.01 35.87 -11.44
C GLY A 452 -1.80 36.20 -12.71
N ILE A 453 -1.47 37.31 -13.36
CA ILE A 453 -2.10 37.75 -14.62
C ILE A 453 -1.70 36.78 -15.75
N LEU A 454 -0.43 36.40 -15.80
CA LEU A 454 0.08 35.43 -16.78
C LEU A 454 -0.63 34.08 -16.66
N LEU A 455 -0.77 33.57 -15.43
CA LEU A 455 -1.48 32.31 -15.16
C LEU A 455 -2.95 32.38 -15.58
N PHE A 456 -3.63 33.51 -15.31
CA PHE A 456 -5.00 33.75 -15.77
C PHE A 456 -5.10 33.78 -17.30
N ARG A 457 -4.16 34.45 -17.97
CA ARG A 457 -4.09 34.53 -19.44
C ARG A 457 -3.91 33.16 -20.06
N GLU A 458 -2.95 32.36 -19.57
CA GLU A 458 -2.72 31.01 -20.10
C GLU A 458 -3.92 30.08 -19.84
N THR A 459 -4.57 30.22 -18.68
CA THR A 459 -5.79 29.46 -18.38
C THR A 459 -6.92 29.83 -19.33
N SER A 460 -7.10 31.12 -19.60
CA SER A 460 -8.10 31.61 -20.55
C SER A 460 -7.80 31.09 -21.96
N ASN A 461 -6.53 31.15 -22.40
CA ASN A 461 -6.08 30.58 -23.68
C ASN A 461 -6.41 29.09 -23.76
N LEU A 462 -6.05 28.31 -22.73
CA LEU A 462 -6.29 26.87 -22.67
C LEU A 462 -7.78 26.51 -22.81
N LEU A 463 -8.66 27.23 -22.11
CA LEU A 463 -10.11 27.00 -22.12
C LEU A 463 -10.78 27.51 -23.40
N SER A 464 -10.23 28.55 -24.02
CA SER A 464 -10.78 29.16 -25.23
C SER A 464 -10.43 28.42 -26.52
N ARG A 465 -9.42 27.52 -26.48
CA ARG A 465 -9.00 26.74 -27.64
C ARG A 465 -10.13 25.81 -28.10
N PRO A 466 -10.47 25.78 -29.40
CA PRO A 466 -11.62 25.04 -29.89
C PRO A 466 -11.49 23.54 -29.61
N ILE A 467 -12.46 23.01 -28.86
CA ILE A 467 -12.82 21.59 -28.81
C ILE A 467 -13.54 21.21 -30.13
N THR A 468 -12.94 21.54 -31.28
CA THR A 468 -13.52 21.29 -32.62
C THR A 468 -12.78 20.18 -33.36
N ASP A 469 -13.57 19.35 -34.05
CA ASP A 469 -13.31 18.05 -34.69
C ASP A 469 -11.86 17.61 -35.00
N GLU A 470 -11.63 16.31 -34.76
CA GLU A 470 -10.35 15.58 -34.81
C GLU A 470 -9.71 15.49 -36.22
N SER A 471 -10.39 15.87 -37.30
CA SER A 471 -10.06 15.36 -38.65
C SER A 471 -8.98 16.12 -39.45
N THR A 472 -8.39 17.21 -38.95
CA THR A 472 -7.56 18.10 -39.80
C THR A 472 -6.20 18.53 -39.26
N ARG A 473 -5.77 18.13 -38.05
CA ARG A 473 -4.67 18.82 -37.35
C ARG A 473 -3.24 18.28 -37.60
N TRP A 474 -3.07 17.14 -38.26
CA TRP A 474 -1.74 16.58 -38.54
C TRP A 474 -1.16 16.97 -39.91
N SER A 475 -1.96 17.58 -40.78
CA SER A 475 -1.58 17.89 -42.18
C SER A 475 -0.97 19.27 -42.41
N GLU A 476 -0.91 20.14 -41.40
CA GLU A 476 -0.24 21.44 -41.54
C GLU A 476 1.18 21.32 -40.96
N LYS A 477 2.11 20.99 -41.87
CA LYS A 477 3.57 20.98 -41.68
C LYS A 477 4.13 22.37 -41.45
#